data_AF-A0A382GJM9-F1
#
_entry.id   AF-A0A382GJM9-F1
#
_cell.length_a   1.000
_cell.length_b   1.000
_cell.length_c   1.000
_cell.angle_alpha   90.00
_cell.angle_beta   90.00
_cell.angle_gamma   90.00
#
_symmetry.space_group_name_H-M   'P 1'
#
loop_
_entity.id
_entity.type
_entity.pdbx_description
1 polymer ?
#
loop_
_entity_poly.entity_id
_entity_poly.type
_entity_poly.pdbx_seq_one_letter_code
_entity_poly.pdbx_strand_id
1 'polypeptide(L)'
;MALRLRRGTNVERSLITPADGELIYTTDTKRLYIGDGTTAGGNPVDTAGEFLGSDIDLNNYNITGTGNINTTGNINVTGSITADGNLTLGGNLTIGDASSDTVSFLAKVESHVIPDVDGARNLGSSSNKFNQVWANTVHVSQDVNATNINA
;
A
#
# COMPACT_ATOMS: atom_id res chain seq x y z
N MET A 1 45.83 -15.64 -4.38
CA MET A 1 45.13 -16.72 -5.12
C MET A 1 43.72 -16.25 -5.40
N ALA A 2 43.20 -16.42 -6.62
CA ALA A 2 41.82 -16.07 -6.92
C ALA A 2 40.90 -17.25 -6.63
N LEU A 3 39.82 -17.03 -5.87
CA LEU A 3 38.73 -18.00 -5.73
C LEU A 3 38.07 -18.19 -7.10
N ARG A 4 37.91 -19.44 -7.55
CA ARG A 4 37.20 -19.78 -8.79
C ARG A 4 36.02 -20.67 -8.43
N LEU A 5 34.82 -20.26 -8.83
CA LEU A 5 33.61 -21.08 -8.72
C LEU A 5 33.57 -22.10 -9.85
N ARG A 6 32.83 -23.21 -9.65
CA ARG A 6 32.43 -24.06 -10.78
C ARG A 6 31.60 -23.21 -11.74
N ARG A 7 31.90 -23.28 -13.03
CA ARG A 7 31.25 -22.45 -14.04
C ARG A 7 31.09 -23.17 -15.37
N GLY A 8 30.06 -22.80 -16.13
CA GLY A 8 29.74 -23.33 -17.45
C GLY A 8 28.50 -22.63 -18.02
N THR A 9 28.01 -23.05 -19.17
CA THR A 9 26.72 -22.61 -19.72
C THR A 9 25.55 -23.08 -18.85
N ASN A 10 24.38 -22.47 -19.01
CA ASN A 10 23.18 -22.90 -18.29
C ASN A 10 22.75 -24.33 -18.66
N VAL A 11 23.04 -24.75 -19.90
CA VAL A 11 22.82 -26.13 -20.36
C VAL A 11 23.72 -27.09 -19.60
N GLU A 12 25.03 -26.82 -19.54
CA GLU A 12 25.99 -27.67 -18.81
C GLU A 12 25.68 -27.75 -17.32
N ARG A 13 25.31 -26.63 -16.68
CA ARG A 13 24.85 -26.60 -15.29
C ARG A 13 23.68 -27.56 -15.08
N SER A 14 22.68 -27.55 -15.96
CA SER A 14 21.46 -28.35 -15.79
C SER A 14 21.70 -29.86 -15.86
N LEU A 15 22.88 -30.30 -16.30
CA LEU A 15 23.27 -31.72 -16.40
C LEU A 15 23.95 -32.28 -15.13
N ILE A 16 24.26 -31.44 -14.15
CA ILE A 16 24.94 -31.87 -12.91
C ILE A 16 24.01 -31.69 -11.71
N THR A 17 24.10 -32.54 -10.69
CA THR A 17 23.45 -32.29 -9.39
C THR A 17 24.52 -31.77 -8.43
N PRO A 18 24.56 -30.46 -8.13
CA PRO A 18 25.58 -29.89 -7.28
C PRO A 18 25.39 -30.33 -5.82
N ALA A 19 26.48 -30.51 -5.09
CA ALA A 19 26.41 -30.88 -3.68
C ALA A 19 25.77 -29.76 -2.84
N ASP A 20 25.26 -30.09 -1.65
CA ASP A 20 24.68 -29.10 -0.74
C ASP A 20 25.68 -27.96 -0.44
N GLY A 21 25.23 -26.71 -0.63
CA GLY A 21 26.06 -25.51 -0.49
C GLY A 21 27.02 -25.22 -1.64
N GLU A 22 27.08 -26.04 -2.69
CA GLU A 22 28.00 -25.82 -3.82
C GLU A 22 27.54 -24.63 -4.69
N LEU A 23 28.39 -23.61 -4.80
CA LEU A 23 28.14 -22.44 -5.66
C LEU A 23 28.56 -22.68 -7.11
N ILE A 24 27.65 -22.40 -8.04
CA ILE A 24 27.89 -22.50 -9.49
C ILE A 24 27.50 -21.20 -10.19
N TYR A 25 28.36 -20.76 -11.11
CA TYR A 25 28.10 -19.60 -11.95
C TYR A 25 27.87 -19.99 -13.41
N THR A 26 26.75 -19.56 -13.99
CA THR A 26 26.47 -19.72 -15.42
C THR A 26 27.15 -18.60 -16.22
N THR A 27 27.98 -18.93 -17.20
CA THR A 27 28.77 -17.95 -17.96
C THR A 27 27.98 -17.22 -19.05
N ASP A 28 26.91 -17.85 -19.54
CA ASP A 28 26.01 -17.33 -20.58
C ASP A 28 24.89 -16.47 -19.98
N THR A 29 24.17 -16.97 -18.98
CA THR A 29 23.10 -16.23 -18.30
C THR A 29 23.59 -15.32 -17.18
N LYS A 30 24.88 -15.44 -16.81
CA LYS A 30 25.53 -14.65 -15.76
C LYS A 30 24.88 -14.76 -14.37
N ARG A 31 24.35 -15.94 -14.04
CA ARG A 31 23.61 -16.20 -12.78
C ARG A 31 24.33 -17.15 -11.84
N LEU A 32 24.12 -16.94 -10.54
CA LEU A 32 24.59 -17.80 -9.46
C LEU A 32 23.52 -18.83 -9.06
N TYR A 33 23.94 -20.05 -8.77
CA TYR A 33 23.13 -21.15 -8.27
C TYR A 33 23.82 -21.79 -7.05
N ILE A 34 23.05 -22.41 -6.18
CA ILE A 34 23.50 -23.17 -5.02
C ILE A 34 22.93 -24.59 -5.06
N GLY A 35 23.76 -25.59 -4.83
CA GLY A 35 23.31 -26.97 -4.71
C GLY A 35 22.61 -27.23 -3.38
N ASP A 36 21.70 -28.20 -3.40
CA ASP A 36 21.08 -28.81 -2.22
C ASP A 36 21.36 -30.33 -2.17
N GLY A 37 22.24 -30.83 -3.05
CA GLY A 37 22.58 -32.26 -3.18
C GLY A 37 21.54 -33.12 -3.93
N THR A 38 20.41 -32.55 -4.34
CA THR A 38 19.29 -33.31 -4.95
C THR A 38 18.78 -32.72 -6.27
N THR A 39 18.76 -31.40 -6.39
CA THR A 39 18.22 -30.67 -7.54
C THR A 39 19.26 -30.57 -8.66
N ALA A 40 18.96 -31.15 -9.82
CA ALA A 40 19.79 -31.00 -11.02
C ALA A 40 19.90 -29.52 -11.43
N GLY A 41 21.13 -29.06 -11.61
CA GLY A 41 21.53 -27.68 -11.84
C GLY A 41 21.57 -26.78 -10.61
N GLY A 42 21.07 -27.22 -9.47
CA GLY A 42 20.95 -26.42 -8.25
C GLY A 42 19.87 -25.33 -8.33
N ASN A 43 19.64 -24.70 -7.18
CA ASN A 43 18.63 -23.65 -6.98
C ASN A 43 19.24 -22.28 -7.32
N PRO A 44 18.54 -21.41 -8.07
CA PRO A 44 19.07 -20.09 -8.37
C PRO A 44 19.19 -19.26 -7.08
N VAL A 45 20.32 -18.57 -6.91
CA VAL A 45 20.56 -17.63 -5.79
C VAL A 45 20.02 -16.22 -6.11
N ASP A 46 19.57 -16.03 -7.34
CA ASP A 46 18.84 -14.86 -7.83
C ASP A 46 17.41 -15.29 -8.16
N THR A 47 16.43 -14.45 -7.87
CA THR A 47 15.05 -14.58 -8.32
C THR A 47 14.95 -14.15 -9.77
N ALA A 48 15.62 -14.93 -10.61
CA ALA A 48 15.61 -14.87 -12.06
C ALA A 48 14.24 -15.19 -12.70
N GLY A 49 13.14 -14.88 -12.02
CA GLY A 49 11.77 -15.15 -12.42
C GLY A 49 10.83 -14.27 -11.60
N GLU A 50 10.70 -13.01 -12.04
CA GLU A 50 9.67 -11.96 -11.77
C GLU A 50 9.14 -11.70 -10.34
N PHE A 51 9.34 -12.60 -9.38
CA PHE A 51 8.79 -12.53 -8.04
C PHE A 51 9.84 -12.96 -7.02
N LEU A 52 9.84 -12.26 -5.89
CA LEU A 52 10.47 -12.78 -4.68
C LEU A 52 9.47 -13.81 -4.14
N GLY A 53 9.85 -15.09 -4.13
CA GLY A 53 8.94 -16.22 -3.81
C GLY A 53 8.48 -16.29 -2.35
N SER A 54 8.64 -15.20 -1.61
CA SER A 54 8.33 -15.02 -0.20
C SER A 54 8.18 -13.54 0.13
N ASP A 55 7.73 -13.24 1.34
CA ASP A 55 7.76 -11.87 1.88
C ASP A 55 9.20 -11.32 1.89
N ILE A 56 9.30 -10.00 1.73
CA ILE A 56 10.57 -9.26 1.71
C ILE A 56 10.63 -8.44 3.00
N ASP A 57 11.61 -8.73 3.86
CA ASP A 57 11.97 -7.82 4.93
C ASP A 57 13.01 -6.81 4.43
N LEU A 58 12.63 -5.55 4.40
CA LEU A 58 13.47 -4.46 3.93
C LEU A 58 14.43 -3.92 5.00
N ASN A 59 14.41 -4.41 6.25
CA ASN A 59 15.36 -4.03 7.30
C ASN A 59 15.59 -2.50 7.39
N ASN A 60 14.50 -1.73 7.39
CA ASN A 60 14.49 -0.25 7.41
C ASN A 60 15.00 0.46 6.14
N TYR A 61 15.18 -0.24 5.03
CA TYR A 61 15.41 0.39 3.73
C TYR A 61 14.12 0.84 3.05
N ASN A 62 14.23 1.89 2.24
CA ASN A 62 13.12 2.43 1.47
C ASN A 62 12.89 1.61 0.19
N ILE A 63 11.63 1.52 -0.24
CA ILE A 63 11.29 1.24 -1.63
C ILE A 63 11.23 2.59 -2.37
N THR A 64 11.98 2.74 -3.45
CA THR A 64 11.90 3.92 -4.33
C THR A 64 11.56 3.47 -5.74
N GLY A 65 10.33 3.74 -6.18
CA GLY A 65 9.90 3.53 -7.55
C GLY A 65 9.98 4.84 -8.34
N THR A 66 10.58 4.81 -9.54
CA THR A 66 10.52 5.92 -10.50
C THR A 66 9.30 5.85 -11.44
N GLY A 67 8.56 4.74 -11.37
CA GLY A 67 7.28 4.53 -12.03
C GLY A 67 6.21 4.10 -11.01
N ASN A 68 5.23 3.33 -11.47
CA ASN A 68 4.14 2.87 -10.62
C ASN A 68 4.58 1.75 -9.67
N ILE A 69 4.07 1.77 -8.44
CA ILE A 69 4.10 0.63 -7.51
C ILE A 69 2.69 0.06 -7.47
N ASN A 70 2.50 -1.11 -8.07
CA ASN A 70 1.21 -1.79 -8.07
C ASN A 70 1.18 -2.83 -6.96
N THR A 71 0.18 -2.75 -6.09
CA THR A 71 -0.06 -3.72 -5.02
C THR A 71 -1.41 -4.40 -5.28
N THR A 72 -1.42 -5.73 -5.32
CA THR A 72 -2.66 -6.51 -5.47
C THR A 72 -3.29 -6.86 -4.13
N GLY A 73 -2.49 -6.86 -3.07
CA GLY A 73 -2.92 -7.09 -1.70
C GLY A 73 -3.19 -5.78 -0.94
N ASN A 74 -3.33 -5.91 0.37
CA ASN A 74 -3.53 -4.78 1.26
C ASN A 74 -2.21 -4.04 1.53
N ILE A 75 -2.31 -2.73 1.75
CA ILE A 75 -1.21 -1.92 2.28
C ILE A 75 -1.53 -1.59 3.74
N ASN A 76 -0.69 -2.07 4.67
CA ASN A 76 -0.74 -1.67 6.07
C ASN A 76 0.42 -0.69 6.36
N VAL A 77 0.08 0.54 6.77
CA VAL A 77 1.05 1.59 7.07
C VAL A 77 0.90 1.97 8.54
N THR A 78 1.95 1.79 9.33
CA THR A 78 1.98 2.20 10.75
C THR A 78 2.41 3.66 10.93
N GLY A 79 3.07 4.23 9.91
CA GLY A 79 3.43 5.64 9.84
C GLY A 79 2.41 6.48 9.06
N SER A 80 2.83 7.68 8.67
CA SER A 80 2.01 8.59 7.88
C SER A 80 1.99 8.20 6.39
N ILE A 81 0.90 8.57 5.71
CA ILE A 81 0.79 8.51 4.25
C ILE A 81 0.77 9.94 3.72
N THR A 82 1.66 10.25 2.79
CA THR A 82 1.68 11.52 2.04
C THR A 82 1.49 11.21 0.56
N ALA A 83 0.54 11.89 -0.06
CA ALA A 83 0.32 11.85 -1.50
C ALA A 83 0.36 13.29 -2.05
N ASP A 84 1.40 13.61 -2.82
CA ASP A 84 1.53 14.93 -3.46
C ASP A 84 0.57 15.09 -4.65
N GLY A 85 0.13 13.97 -5.22
CA GLY A 85 -0.89 13.91 -6.27
C GLY A 85 -2.29 13.63 -5.73
N ASN A 86 -3.16 13.16 -6.61
CA ASN A 86 -4.53 12.80 -6.22
C ASN A 86 -4.56 11.46 -5.48
N LEU A 87 -5.43 11.35 -4.47
CA LEU A 87 -5.83 10.09 -3.86
C LEU A 87 -7.22 9.71 -4.38
N THR A 88 -7.31 8.59 -5.09
CA THR A 88 -8.58 8.04 -5.58
C THR A 88 -8.87 6.72 -4.87
N LEU A 89 -10.05 6.63 -4.25
CA LEU A 89 -10.50 5.44 -3.53
C LEU A 89 -11.67 4.83 -4.32
N GLY A 90 -11.50 3.60 -4.80
CA GLY A 90 -12.56 2.87 -5.50
C GLY A 90 -13.62 2.27 -4.57
N GLY A 91 -13.40 2.33 -3.25
CA GLY A 91 -14.29 1.81 -2.21
C GLY A 91 -14.56 2.85 -1.11
N ASN A 92 -14.90 2.37 0.07
CA ASN A 92 -15.21 3.23 1.22
C ASN A 92 -13.95 3.79 1.89
N LEU A 93 -14.10 4.95 2.53
CA LEU A 93 -13.09 5.58 3.37
C LEU A 93 -13.60 5.69 4.80
N THR A 94 -12.81 5.17 5.76
CA THR A 94 -13.03 5.36 7.20
C THR A 94 -11.84 6.14 7.74
N ILE A 95 -12.10 7.25 8.44
CA ILE A 95 -11.06 8.12 9.01
C ILE A 95 -11.28 8.22 10.51
N GLY A 96 -10.21 7.94 11.26
CA GLY A 96 -10.21 7.93 12.72
C GLY A 96 -10.70 6.60 13.30
N ASP A 97 -10.22 6.30 14.49
CA ASP A 97 -10.58 5.16 15.32
C ASP A 97 -10.94 5.57 16.78
N ALA A 98 -10.78 6.85 17.11
CA ALA A 98 -11.07 7.41 18.43
C ALA A 98 -11.89 8.72 18.33
N SER A 99 -12.63 9.04 19.39
CA SER A 99 -13.40 10.29 19.47
C SER A 99 -12.53 11.55 19.56
N SER A 100 -11.23 11.39 19.80
CA SER A 100 -10.24 12.47 19.80
C SER A 100 -9.71 12.81 18.41
N ASP A 101 -9.99 11.99 17.41
CA ASP A 101 -9.46 12.20 16.08
C ASP A 101 -10.05 13.44 15.43
N THR A 102 -9.25 14.07 14.58
CA THR A 102 -9.64 15.26 13.85
C THR A 102 -9.33 15.08 12.37
N VAL A 103 -10.15 15.72 11.53
CA VAL A 103 -9.92 15.81 10.09
C VAL A 103 -9.88 17.28 9.72
N SER A 104 -8.79 17.70 9.08
CA SER A 104 -8.63 19.07 8.59
C SER A 104 -8.92 19.12 7.10
N PHE A 105 -9.92 19.92 6.72
CA PHE A 105 -10.30 20.15 5.32
C PHE A 105 -9.83 21.53 4.88
N LEU A 106 -8.68 21.61 4.21
CA LEU A 106 -8.16 22.86 3.66
C LEU A 106 -8.72 23.17 2.26
N ALA A 107 -9.25 22.15 1.58
CA ALA A 107 -9.79 22.24 0.23
C ALA A 107 -11.32 22.46 0.23
N LYS A 108 -11.86 22.76 -0.96
CA LYS A 108 -13.31 22.83 -1.20
C LYS A 108 -13.87 21.44 -1.48
N VAL A 109 -15.14 21.24 -1.13
CA VAL A 109 -15.89 20.04 -1.52
C VAL A 109 -16.51 20.30 -2.89
N GLU A 110 -16.17 19.49 -3.89
CA GLU A 110 -16.71 19.61 -5.26
C GLU A 110 -17.99 18.80 -5.50
N SER A 111 -18.46 18.08 -4.48
CA SER A 111 -19.59 17.15 -4.54
C SER A 111 -20.58 17.37 -3.38
N HIS A 112 -21.63 16.56 -3.35
CA HIS A 112 -22.56 16.54 -2.22
C HIS A 112 -21.99 15.73 -1.05
N VAL A 113 -22.34 16.13 0.18
CA VAL A 113 -22.10 15.33 1.40
C VAL A 113 -23.44 14.72 1.81
N ILE A 114 -23.60 13.41 1.59
CA ILE A 114 -24.87 12.70 1.78
C ILE A 114 -24.67 11.61 2.84
N PRO A 115 -25.46 11.58 3.94
CA PRO A 115 -25.46 10.49 4.90
C PRO A 115 -25.84 9.14 4.27
N ASP A 116 -25.33 8.05 4.84
CA ASP A 116 -25.63 6.68 4.42
C ASP A 116 -27.04 6.22 4.80
N VAL A 117 -27.58 6.77 5.90
CA VAL A 117 -28.92 6.44 6.42
C VAL A 117 -29.66 7.73 6.76
N ASP A 118 -30.91 7.82 6.31
CA ASP A 118 -31.78 8.97 6.53
C ASP A 118 -31.97 9.25 8.04
N GLY A 119 -31.79 10.51 8.44
CA GLY A 119 -31.89 10.97 9.83
C GLY A 119 -30.86 10.43 10.82
N ALA A 120 -29.89 9.60 10.41
CA ALA A 120 -28.99 8.90 11.34
C ALA A 120 -27.64 9.58 11.60
N ARG A 121 -27.30 10.66 10.88
CA ARG A 121 -26.03 11.38 11.00
C ARG A 121 -26.29 12.84 11.36
N ASN A 122 -25.52 13.35 12.32
CA ASN A 122 -25.57 14.75 12.74
C ASN A 122 -24.46 15.55 12.05
N LEU A 123 -24.72 16.82 11.79
CA LEU A 123 -23.69 17.81 11.45
C LEU A 123 -23.33 18.61 12.71
N GLY A 124 -22.25 18.21 13.38
CA GLY A 124 -21.87 18.73 14.70
C GLY A 124 -22.58 18.04 15.87
N SER A 125 -22.45 18.61 17.06
CA SER A 125 -23.02 18.09 18.31
C SER A 125 -23.40 19.21 19.30
N SER A 126 -23.93 18.86 20.47
CA SER A 126 -24.25 19.83 21.54
C SER A 126 -23.00 20.51 22.12
N SER A 127 -21.84 19.86 22.09
CA SER A 127 -20.56 20.41 22.56
C SER A 127 -19.72 21.00 21.44
N ASN A 128 -19.78 20.44 20.22
CA ASN A 128 -18.96 20.82 19.08
C ASN A 128 -19.86 21.30 17.93
N LYS A 129 -20.04 22.61 17.81
CA LYS A 129 -20.94 23.23 16.82
C LYS A 129 -20.16 23.90 15.70
N PHE A 130 -20.73 23.90 14.50
CA PHE A 130 -20.30 24.85 13.48
C PHE A 130 -20.72 26.26 13.90
N ASN A 131 -19.84 27.23 13.71
CA ASN A 131 -20.14 28.61 14.06
C ASN A 131 -21.26 29.18 13.17
N GLN A 132 -21.23 28.86 11.87
CA GLN A 132 -22.19 29.35 10.87
C GLN A 132 -22.38 28.31 9.76
N VAL A 133 -23.56 28.32 9.15
CA VAL A 133 -23.87 27.55 7.94
C VAL A 133 -24.35 28.53 6.87
N TRP A 134 -23.67 28.54 5.72
CA TRP A 134 -24.01 29.39 4.59
C TRP A 134 -24.56 28.50 3.49
N ALA A 135 -25.87 28.56 3.26
CA ALA A 135 -26.58 27.76 2.26
C ALA A 135 -27.62 28.62 1.56
N ASN A 136 -27.88 28.35 0.28
CA ASN A 136 -28.94 29.04 -0.47
C ASN A 136 -30.33 28.65 0.04
N THR A 137 -30.51 27.39 0.44
CA THR A 137 -31.77 26.81 0.92
C THR A 137 -31.50 25.77 1.99
N VAL A 138 -32.40 25.66 2.95
CA VAL A 138 -32.40 24.59 3.96
C VAL A 138 -33.77 23.91 3.93
N HIS A 139 -33.77 22.59 3.78
CA HIS A 139 -34.98 21.77 3.83
C HIS A 139 -35.01 21.01 5.16
N VAL A 140 -36.08 21.19 5.92
CA VAL A 140 -36.30 20.51 7.21
C VAL A 140 -37.66 19.83 7.16
N SER A 141 -37.68 18.52 7.39
CA SER A 141 -38.90 17.71 7.38
C SER A 141 -39.64 17.69 8.73
N GLN A 142 -38.92 17.96 9.81
CA GLN A 142 -39.44 18.01 11.17
C GLN A 142 -39.33 19.44 11.72
N ASP A 143 -38.52 19.66 12.75
CA ASP A 143 -38.51 20.92 13.50
C ASP A 143 -37.26 21.76 13.27
N VAL A 144 -37.45 23.09 13.31
CA VAL A 144 -36.36 24.06 13.46
C VAL A 144 -36.38 24.56 14.90
N ASN A 145 -35.37 24.19 15.69
CA ASN A 145 -35.20 24.67 17.06
C ASN A 145 -34.17 25.81 17.10
N ALA A 146 -34.63 27.04 17.28
CA ALA A 146 -33.77 28.22 17.37
C ALA A 146 -34.32 29.19 18.42
N THR A 147 -33.41 29.86 19.15
CA THR A 147 -33.79 30.92 20.10
C THR A 147 -34.51 32.07 19.39
N ASN A 148 -34.03 32.44 18.20
CA ASN A 148 -34.62 33.47 17.36
C ASN A 148 -34.47 33.05 15.89
N ILE A 149 -35.48 33.35 15.08
CA ILE A 149 -35.43 33.22 13.62
C ILE A 149 -35.68 34.61 13.05
N ASN A 150 -34.72 35.11 12.26
CA ASN A 150 -34.88 36.34 11.49
C ASN A 150 -35.11 35.92 10.03
N ALA A 151 -36.38 35.78 9.67
CA ALA A 151 -36.83 35.34 8.34
C ALA A 151 -37.43 36.50 7.56
#